data_AF-A0A1I0MH93-F1
#
_entry.id   AF-A0A1I0MH93-F1
#
_cell.length_a   1.000
_cell.length_b   1.000
_cell.length_c   1.000
_cell.angle_alpha   90.00
_cell.angle_beta   90.00
_cell.angle_gamma   90.00
#
_symmetry.space_group_name_H-M   'P 1'
#
loop_
_entity.id
_entity.type
_entity.pdbx_description
1 polymer ?
#
loop_
_entity_poly.entity_id
_entity_poly.type
_entity_poly.pdbx_seq_one_letter_code
_entity_poly.pdbx_strand_id
1 'polypeptide(L)' 'MKDIYIYITPENWNKDKPEVTIFGNVISNNENYVEIKDDKGYTQIINIQKVFAIVYM' A
#
# COMPACT_ATOMS: atom_id res chain seq x y z
N MET A 1 12.50 -2.36 -5.44
CA MET A 1 11.60 -1.27 -5.02
C MET A 1 10.70 -0.96 -6.18
N LYS A 2 9.41 -0.82 -5.90
CA LYS A 2 8.34 -0.65 -6.89
C LYS A 2 7.30 0.30 -6.28
N ASP A 3 6.45 0.86 -7.12
CA ASP A 3 5.29 1.61 -6.66
C ASP A 3 4.29 0.65 -6.00
N ILE A 4 3.84 1.05 -4.81
CA ILE A 4 2.82 0.38 -4.02
C ILE A 4 1.65 1.33 -3.92
N TYR A 5 0.54 0.94 -4.53
CA TYR A 5 -0.67 1.74 -4.64
C TYR A 5 -1.67 1.33 -3.57
N ILE A 6 -2.17 2.29 -2.81
CA ILE A 6 -3.16 2.06 -1.75
C ILE A 6 -4.47 2.71 -2.17
N TYR A 7 -5.52 1.89 -2.19
CA TYR A 7 -6.87 2.24 -2.58
C TYR A 7 -7.80 2.18 -1.36
N ILE A 8 -8.51 3.25 -1.03
CA ILE A 8 -9.48 3.28 0.08
C ILE A 8 -10.87 2.87 -0.39
N THR A 9 -11.20 3.11 -1.67
CA THR A 9 -12.53 2.79 -2.23
C THR A 9 -12.45 1.92 -3.50
N PRO A 10 -13.47 1.09 -3.76
CA PRO A 10 -13.56 0.32 -5.01
C PRO A 10 -13.65 1.22 -6.25
N GLU A 11 -14.26 2.40 -6.13
CA GLU A 11 -14.36 3.37 -7.22
C GLU A 11 -12.97 3.86 -7.65
N ASN A 12 -12.12 4.22 -6.68
CA ASN A 12 -10.77 4.69 -6.96
C ASN A 12 -9.87 3.58 -7.51
N TRP A 13 -10.05 2.34 -7.03
CA TRP A 13 -9.38 1.18 -7.60
C TRP A 13 -9.78 0.94 -9.07
N ASN A 14 -11.09 0.97 -9.38
CA ASN A 14 -11.58 0.81 -10.76
C ASN A 14 -11.11 1.92 -11.71
N LYS A 15 -10.83 3.12 -11.19
CA LYS A 15 -10.35 4.28 -11.96
C LYS A 15 -8.83 4.40 -12.00
N ASP A 16 -8.09 3.48 -11.37
CA ASP A 16 -6.63 3.53 -11.20
C ASP A 16 -6.16 4.87 -10.60
N LYS A 17 -6.87 5.33 -9.56
CA LYS A 17 -6.60 6.58 -8.83
C LYS A 17 -6.28 6.30 -7.36
N PRO A 18 -5.07 5.83 -7.04
CA PRO A 18 -4.70 5.52 -5.67
C PRO A 18 -4.71 6.78 -4.79
N GLU A 19 -5.18 6.66 -3.55
CA GLU A 19 -5.11 7.74 -2.57
C GLU A 19 -3.68 7.96 -2.07
N VAL A 20 -2.89 6.89 -2.02
CA VAL A 20 -1.49 6.94 -1.61
C VAL A 20 -0.65 6.05 -2.53
N THR A 21 0.50 6.58 -2.97
CA THR A 21 1.54 5.81 -3.67
C THR A 21 2.82 5.84 -2.83
N ILE A 22 3.37 4.66 -2.55
CA ILE A 22 4.63 4.51 -1.80
C ILE A 22 5.61 3.77 -2.69
N PHE A 23 6.81 4.35 -2.90
CA PHE A 23 7.89 3.65 -3.57
C PHE A 23 8.70 2.84 -2.55
N GLY A 24 8.68 1.51 -2.65
CA GLY A 24 9.30 0.66 -1.64
C GLY A 24 9.22 -0.83 -1.94
N ASN A 25 9.40 -1.64 -0.90
CA ASN A 25 9.14 -3.08 -0.94
C ASN A 25 8.23 -3.46 0.24
N VAL A 26 7.23 -4.30 -0.01
CA VAL A 26 6.48 -4.97 1.06
C VAL A 26 7.40 -5.99 1.72
N ILE A 27 7.57 -5.88 3.03
CA ILE A 27 8.40 -6.80 3.82
C ILE A 27 7.55 -7.88 4.47
N SER A 28 6.38 -7.50 4.98
CA SER A 28 5.46 -8.38 5.71
C SER A 28 4.03 -7.90 5.51
N ASN A 29 3.09 -8.84 5.51
CA ASN A 29 1.67 -8.53 5.56
C ASN A 29 0.92 -9.56 6.42
N ASN A 30 -0.18 -9.13 7.01
CA ASN A 30 -1.17 -10.01 7.63
C ASN A 30 -2.57 -9.39 7.47
N GLU A 31 -3.57 -9.97 8.14
CA GLU A 31 -4.96 -9.52 8.08
C GLU A 31 -5.21 -8.10 8.62
N ASN A 32 -4.27 -7.54 9.38
CA ASN A 32 -4.44 -6.26 10.07
C ASN A 32 -3.55 -5.15 9.52
N TYR A 33 -2.35 -5.48 9.02
CA TYR A 33 -1.41 -4.48 8.53
C TYR A 33 -0.51 -4.97 7.39
N VAL A 34 0.09 -4.00 6.69
CA VAL A 34 1.24 -4.21 5.79
C VAL A 34 2.44 -3.40 6.26
N GLU A 35 3.62 -4.01 6.20
CA GLU A 35 4.90 -3.37 6.42
C GLU A 35 5.58 -3.09 5.09
N ILE A 36 5.92 -1.83 4.85
CA ILE A 36 6.61 -1.37 3.65
C ILE A 36 7.91 -0.71 4.06
N LYS A 37 9.02 -1.11 3.45
CA LYS A 37 10.28 -0.35 3.55
C LYS A 37 10.47 0.52 2.33
N ASP A 38 10.50 1.82 2.57
CA ASP A 38 10.68 2.82 1.54
C ASP A 38 12.14 2.97 1.11
N ASP A 39 12.35 3.77 0.07
CA ASP A 39 13.66 4.11 -0.49
C ASP A 39 14.57 4.89 0.46
N LYS A 40 14.00 5.54 1.48
CA LYS A 40 14.72 6.25 2.54
C LYS A 40 15.11 5.33 3.70
N GLY A 41 14.71 4.06 3.66
CA GLY A 41 15.02 3.06 4.68
C GLY A 41 14.09 3.08 5.88
N TYR A 42 12.99 3.86 5.85
CA TYR A 42 11.96 3.82 6.88
C TYR A 42 11.04 2.62 6.71
N THR A 43 10.62 2.03 7.83
CA THR A 43 9.55 1.03 7.85
C THR A 43 8.22 1.74 8.12
N GLN A 44 7.32 1.66 7.16
CA GLN A 44 5.94 2.12 7.27
C GLN A 44 5.03 0.94 7.65
N ILE A 45 4.24 1.10 8.70
CA ILE A 45 3.26 0.10 9.16
C ILE A 45 1.88 0.68 8.88
N ILE A 46 1.13 0.06 7.97
CA ILE A 46 -0.15 0.58 7.48
C ILE A 46 -1.25 -0.36 7.92
N ASN A 47 -2.20 0.14 8.70
CA ASN A 47 -3.42 -0.57 9.05
C ASN A 47 -4.31 -0.74 7.80
N ILE A 48 -4.75 -1.96 7.50
CA ILE A 48 -5.52 -2.26 6.28
C ILE A 48 -7.03 -2.36 6.49
N GLN A 49 -7.55 -2.14 7.70
CA GLN A 49 -8.98 -2.30 8.01
C GLN A 49 -9.89 -1.34 7.22
N LYS A 50 -9.36 -0.18 6.79
CA LYS A 50 -10.08 0.81 5.97
C LYS A 50 -9.51 0.91 4.56
N VAL A 51 -8.68 -0.03 4.16
CA VAL A 51 -8.09 -0.09 2.82
C VAL A 51 -8.90 -1.08 2.00
N PHE A 52 -9.33 -0.66 0.81
CA PHE A 52 -10.01 -1.52 -0.14
C PHE A 52 -9.01 -2.46 -0.85
N ALA A 53 -7.91 -1.92 -1.35
CA ALA A 53 -6.88 -2.70 -2.03
C ALA A 53 -5.48 -2.10 -1.85
N ILE A 54 -4.46 -2.96 -1.81
CA ILE A 54 -3.06 -2.59 -1.96
C ILE A 54 -2.50 -3.35 -3.14
N VAL A 55 -1.93 -2.64 -4.13
CA VAL A 55 -1.45 -3.22 -5.39
C VAL A 55 0.02 -2.91 -5.56
N TYR A 56 0.83 -3.94 -5.79
CA TYR A 56 2.26 -3.85 -6.09
C TYR A 56 2.67 -5.07 -6.92
N MET A 57 3.68 -4.92 -7.78
CA MET A 57 4.22 -6.02 -8.60
C MET A 57 5.33 -6.80 -7.90
#